data_AF-A0A1P8XLR6-F1
#
_entry.id   AF-A0A1P8XLR6-F1
#
_cell.length_a   1.000
_cell.length_b   1.000
_cell.length_c   1.000
_cell.angle_alpha   90.00
_cell.angle_beta   90.00
_cell.angle_gamma   90.00
#
_symmetry.space_group_name_H-M   'P 1'
#
loop_
_entity.id
_entity.type
_entity.pdbx_description
1 polymer ?
#
loop_
_entity_poly.entity_id
_entity_poly.type
_entity_poly.pdbx_seq_one_letter_code
_entity_poly.pdbx_strand_id
1 'polypeptide(L)'
;MRAFSVAARVGRIAGPSLSGGGGDRWRTALFASDGIEGVAAVLTGASHFAILNPATAVRSALLRLPGARGDELAAIATVPSYDQLGLAVPAELGLHSLGDLAEAKPPLRVSLRGSRPTHSVHLVLDDVLASVGISLDDIRSWGGQVSYDDGLPHKSVRTQLLRNGAIDAIFDEGVYNWVEPANNAGLRFLSLSEDDMSRLDAAGYRSGTLRKDPLPDA
;
A
#
# COMPACT_ATOMS: atom_id res chain seq x y z
N MET A 1 -7.15 -15.53 -5.38
CA MET A 1 -7.07 -14.87 -4.06
C MET A 1 -7.34 -13.38 -4.26
N ARG A 2 -7.99 -12.66 -3.33
CA ARG A 2 -8.34 -11.24 -3.51
C ARG A 2 -7.23 -10.29 -2.99
N ALA A 3 -6.92 -9.19 -3.69
CA ALA A 3 -5.93 -8.14 -3.32
C ALA A 3 -6.25 -6.78 -4.01
N PHE A 4 -5.68 -5.64 -3.59
CA PHE A 4 -6.17 -4.26 -3.90
C PHE A 4 -5.44 -3.50 -5.04
N SER A 5 -5.87 -2.27 -5.41
CA SER A 5 -5.13 -1.26 -6.21
C SER A 5 -5.89 0.08 -6.38
N VAL A 6 -5.24 1.24 -6.18
CA VAL A 6 -5.57 2.54 -6.84
C VAL A 6 -4.40 3.55 -6.74
N ALA A 7 -3.72 3.89 -7.85
CA ALA A 7 -2.88 5.10 -7.88
C ALA A 7 -3.69 6.33 -8.35
N ALA A 8 -3.54 7.48 -7.69
CA ALA A 8 -4.23 8.72 -8.06
C ALA A 8 -3.26 9.89 -8.23
N ARG A 9 -3.57 10.76 -9.20
CA ARG A 9 -2.96 12.09 -9.33
C ARG A 9 -3.83 13.09 -8.59
N VAL A 10 -3.20 13.91 -7.77
CA VAL A 10 -3.84 14.99 -7.02
C VAL A 10 -3.17 16.32 -7.39
N GLY A 11 -3.97 17.36 -7.55
CA GLY A 11 -3.52 18.75 -7.69
C GLY A 11 -4.45 19.70 -6.95
N ARG A 12 -4.12 20.99 -6.93
CA ARG A 12 -4.91 22.02 -6.24
C ARG A 12 -5.92 22.66 -7.20
N ILE A 13 -7.15 22.93 -6.74
CA ILE A 13 -8.07 23.80 -7.50
C ILE A 13 -7.72 25.25 -7.19
N ALA A 14 -7.15 25.95 -8.15
CA ALA A 14 -7.11 27.41 -8.13
C ALA A 14 -8.44 27.96 -8.69
N GLY A 15 -9.13 28.79 -7.93
CA GLY A 15 -10.19 29.66 -8.47
C GLY A 15 -9.63 30.62 -9.54
N PRO A 16 -10.47 31.22 -10.38
CA PRO A 16 -10.01 31.87 -11.60
C PRO A 16 -9.20 33.13 -11.28
N SER A 17 -7.89 33.09 -11.53
CA SER A 17 -7.12 34.27 -11.89
C SER A 17 -6.86 34.21 -13.40
N LEU A 18 -7.79 34.77 -14.17
CA LEU A 18 -7.47 35.26 -15.52
C LEU A 18 -6.62 36.52 -15.36
N SER A 19 -5.32 36.38 -15.48
CA SER A 19 -4.44 37.52 -15.74
C SER A 19 -3.35 37.11 -16.72
N GLY A 20 -3.60 37.47 -17.98
CA GLY A 20 -2.65 37.92 -19.00
C GLY A 20 -1.24 37.34 -19.06
N GLY A 21 -0.90 36.88 -20.26
CA GLY A 21 0.44 37.07 -20.83
C GLY A 21 1.47 36.04 -20.39
N GLY A 22 1.78 35.11 -21.30
CA GLY A 22 2.96 34.28 -21.18
C GLY A 22 4.23 35.13 -21.08
N GLY A 23 4.92 35.00 -19.95
CA GLY A 23 6.29 35.47 -19.77
C GLY A 23 6.99 34.50 -18.82
N ASP A 24 8.02 33.80 -19.32
CA ASP A 24 9.08 33.05 -18.59
C ASP A 24 8.73 32.22 -17.32
N ARG A 25 7.47 31.85 -17.06
CA ARG A 25 7.00 31.37 -15.73
C ARG A 25 6.35 29.99 -15.67
N TRP A 26 6.66 29.05 -16.55
CA TRP A 26 6.22 27.66 -16.35
C TRP A 26 7.24 26.90 -15.49
N ARG A 27 7.18 27.08 -14.15
CA ARG A 27 7.85 26.15 -13.21
C ARG A 27 6.89 25.03 -12.83
N THR A 28 6.52 24.21 -13.79
CA THR A 28 5.74 22.99 -13.50
C THR A 28 6.67 21.98 -12.83
N ALA A 29 6.64 21.92 -11.49
CA ALA A 29 7.25 20.83 -10.73
C ALA A 29 6.24 19.69 -10.61
N LEU A 30 6.67 18.48 -10.98
CA LEU A 30 5.94 17.24 -10.77
C LEU A 30 6.65 16.47 -9.66
N PHE A 31 5.90 16.05 -8.64
CA PHE A 31 6.40 15.17 -7.59
C PHE A 31 5.75 13.79 -7.76
N ALA A 32 6.55 12.74 -7.93
CA ALA A 32 6.08 11.36 -7.90
C ALA A 32 6.70 10.69 -6.69
N SER A 33 5.86 10.16 -5.80
CA SER A 33 6.32 9.49 -4.59
C SER A 33 5.41 8.32 -4.27
N ASP A 34 6.04 7.29 -3.69
CA ASP A 34 5.46 6.11 -3.05
C ASP A 34 5.02 6.39 -1.59
N GLY A 35 5.12 7.64 -1.15
CA GLY A 35 4.71 8.12 0.16
C GLY A 35 3.82 9.36 0.10
N ILE A 36 3.42 9.84 1.28
CA ILE A 36 2.48 10.96 1.45
C ILE A 36 3.15 12.34 1.28
N GLU A 37 4.46 12.41 1.10
CA GLU A 37 5.23 13.65 0.98
C GLU A 37 4.79 14.50 -0.21
N GLY A 38 4.34 13.85 -1.29
CA GLY A 38 3.78 14.56 -2.43
C GLY A 38 2.54 15.38 -2.09
N VAL A 39 1.74 14.92 -1.12
CA VAL A 39 0.57 15.66 -0.63
C VAL A 39 1.01 16.94 0.06
N ALA A 40 1.98 16.83 0.97
CA ALA A 40 2.52 18.00 1.67
C ALA A 40 3.13 19.02 0.68
N ALA A 41 3.88 18.55 -0.33
CA ALA A 41 4.46 19.42 -1.34
C ALA A 41 3.41 20.20 -2.14
N VAL A 42 2.25 19.59 -2.44
CA VAL A 42 1.14 20.29 -3.12
C VAL A 42 0.48 21.32 -2.19
N LEU A 43 0.21 20.94 -0.94
CA LEU A 43 -0.42 21.82 0.04
C LEU A 43 0.42 23.06 0.35
N THR A 44 1.74 22.93 0.45
CA THR A 44 2.64 24.07 0.69
C THR A 44 2.93 24.90 -0.56
N GLY A 45 2.48 24.46 -1.74
CA GLY A 45 2.81 25.08 -3.02
C GLY A 45 4.24 24.82 -3.52
N ALA A 46 4.97 23.89 -2.88
CA ALA A 46 6.28 23.43 -3.36
C ALA A 46 6.15 22.60 -4.65
N SER A 47 4.98 22.01 -4.90
CA SER A 47 4.60 21.36 -6.16
C SER A 47 3.20 21.79 -6.59
N HIS A 48 2.93 21.75 -7.90
CA HIS A 48 1.58 21.96 -8.43
C HIS A 48 0.78 20.65 -8.48
N PHE A 49 1.49 19.53 -8.66
CA PHE A 49 0.90 18.21 -8.84
C PHE A 49 1.69 17.15 -8.09
N ALA A 50 0.99 16.14 -7.57
CA ALA A 50 1.58 14.93 -7.03
C ALA A 50 0.91 13.68 -7.61
N ILE A 51 1.70 12.64 -7.84
CA ILE A 51 1.21 11.27 -7.99
C ILE A 51 1.42 10.59 -6.65
N LEU A 52 0.38 9.96 -6.12
CA LEU A 52 0.47 9.13 -4.92
C LEU A 52 -0.22 7.78 -5.14
N ASN A 53 0.18 6.83 -4.32
CA ASN A 53 -0.42 5.51 -4.24
C ASN A 53 -0.41 5.07 -2.77
N PRO A 54 -1.52 4.54 -2.22
CA PRO A 54 -2.84 4.49 -2.83
C PRO A 54 -3.61 5.82 -2.72
N ALA A 55 -4.64 5.98 -3.54
CA ALA A 55 -5.56 7.12 -3.47
C ALA A 55 -6.30 7.24 -2.11
N THR A 56 -6.42 6.14 -1.36
CA THR A 56 -7.05 6.12 -0.03
C THR A 56 -6.34 7.02 0.97
N ALA A 57 -5.03 7.25 0.80
CA ALA A 57 -4.23 8.12 1.68
C ALA A 57 -4.73 9.58 1.74
N VAL A 58 -5.49 10.03 0.74
CA VAL A 58 -6.08 11.39 0.68
C VAL A 58 -7.60 11.38 0.59
N ARG A 59 -8.26 10.22 0.76
CA ARG A 59 -9.70 10.09 0.53
C ARG A 59 -10.52 11.01 1.43
N SER A 60 -10.16 11.14 2.71
CA SER A 60 -10.85 12.02 3.64
C SER A 60 -10.83 13.48 3.18
N ALA A 61 -9.71 13.94 2.62
CA ALA A 61 -9.56 15.27 2.04
C ALA A 61 -10.42 15.44 0.78
N LEU A 62 -10.37 14.48 -0.15
CA LEU A 62 -11.15 14.51 -1.38
C LEU A 62 -12.67 14.50 -1.13
N LEU A 63 -13.12 13.77 -0.10
CA LEU A 63 -14.51 13.72 0.33
C LEU A 63 -14.92 14.87 1.26
N ARG A 64 -13.98 15.72 1.67
CA ARG A 64 -14.20 16.84 2.60
C ARG A 64 -14.87 16.37 3.91
N LEU A 65 -14.41 15.24 4.43
CA LEU A 65 -14.94 14.71 5.70
C LEU A 65 -14.61 15.67 6.85
N PRO A 66 -15.46 15.77 7.89
CA PRO A 66 -15.18 16.60 9.06
C PRO A 66 -13.81 16.29 9.68
N GLY A 67 -12.99 17.32 9.89
CA GLY A 67 -11.64 17.18 10.45
C GLY A 67 -10.56 16.73 9.45
N ALA A 68 -10.91 16.49 8.18
CA ALA A 68 -9.92 16.24 7.14
C ALA A 68 -9.05 17.48 6.88
N ARG A 69 -7.78 17.25 6.55
CA ARG A 69 -6.83 18.29 6.11
C ARG A 69 -6.66 18.22 4.59
N GLY A 70 -6.47 19.37 3.94
CA GLY A 70 -6.20 19.42 2.50
C GLY A 70 -7.45 19.39 1.64
N ASP A 71 -8.55 20.02 2.06
CA ASP A 71 -9.80 20.08 1.29
C ASP A 71 -9.70 20.95 0.02
N GLU A 72 -8.57 21.67 -0.15
CA GLU A 72 -8.15 22.32 -1.39
C GLU A 72 -7.58 21.35 -2.45
N LEU A 73 -7.30 20.10 -2.06
CA LEU A 73 -6.85 19.06 -2.99
C LEU A 73 -8.00 18.59 -3.88
N ALA A 74 -7.66 18.26 -5.11
CA ALA A 74 -8.55 17.66 -6.09
C ALA A 74 -7.84 16.55 -6.85
N ALA A 75 -8.55 15.43 -7.01
CA ALA A 75 -8.13 14.38 -7.91
C ALA A 75 -8.22 14.88 -9.36
N ILE A 76 -7.16 14.68 -10.13
CA ILE A 76 -7.11 15.04 -11.55
C ILE A 76 -7.40 13.81 -12.41
N ALA A 77 -6.73 12.70 -12.10
CA ALA A 77 -6.84 11.45 -12.83
C ALA A 77 -6.44 10.27 -11.95
N THR A 78 -6.98 9.10 -12.24
CA THR A 78 -6.49 7.83 -11.69
C THR A 78 -5.50 7.24 -12.69
N VAL A 79 -4.31 6.87 -12.22
CA VAL A 79 -3.37 6.09 -13.04
C VAL A 79 -3.63 4.62 -12.73
N PRO A 80 -4.13 3.80 -13.68
CA PRO A 80 -4.34 2.39 -13.42
C PRO A 80 -2.98 1.73 -13.15
N SER A 81 -2.91 0.95 -12.08
CA SER A 81 -1.73 0.15 -11.74
C SER A 81 -2.21 -1.21 -11.26
N TYR A 82 -1.51 -2.30 -11.61
CA TYR A 82 -1.75 -3.59 -10.96
C TYR A 82 -0.88 -3.69 -9.71
N ASP A 83 -1.17 -2.84 -8.74
CA ASP A 83 -0.40 -2.72 -7.52
C ASP A 83 -1.23 -3.17 -6.32
N GLN A 84 -1.00 -4.41 -5.89
CA GLN A 84 -1.79 -5.04 -4.85
C GLN A 84 -0.94 -5.38 -3.64
N LEU A 85 -1.52 -5.19 -2.45
CA LEU A 85 -1.00 -5.70 -1.19
C LEU A 85 -1.15 -7.23 -1.14
N GLY A 86 -0.05 -7.92 -0.84
CA GLY A 86 -0.01 -9.35 -0.55
C GLY A 86 0.52 -9.60 0.86
N LEU A 87 -0.14 -10.51 1.58
CA LEU A 87 0.30 -11.02 2.87
C LEU A 87 0.69 -12.48 2.69
N ALA A 88 2.00 -12.76 2.61
CA ALA A 88 2.51 -14.11 2.40
C ALA A 88 3.11 -14.68 3.69
N VAL A 89 2.70 -15.90 4.06
CA VAL A 89 3.11 -16.62 5.27
C VAL A 89 3.48 -18.07 4.92
N PRO A 90 4.17 -18.85 5.79
CA PRO A 90 4.54 -20.22 5.47
C PRO A 90 3.31 -21.10 5.18
N ALA A 91 3.32 -21.80 4.04
CA ALA A 91 2.19 -22.63 3.62
C ALA A 91 1.92 -23.81 4.58
N GLU A 92 2.95 -24.28 5.28
CA GLU A 92 2.88 -25.35 6.28
C GLU A 92 2.04 -25.00 7.51
N LEU A 93 1.79 -23.71 7.79
CA LEU A 93 0.88 -23.29 8.85
C LEU A 93 -0.58 -23.60 8.53
N GLY A 94 -0.91 -23.96 7.29
CA GLY A 94 -2.28 -24.30 6.88
C GLY A 94 -3.25 -23.11 6.90
N LEU A 95 -2.75 -21.87 6.94
CA LEU A 95 -3.56 -20.64 6.94
C LEU A 95 -3.94 -20.25 5.51
N HIS A 96 -5.21 -19.97 5.27
CA HIS A 96 -5.78 -19.59 3.97
C HIS A 96 -6.33 -18.16 3.95
N SER A 97 -6.67 -17.62 5.10
CA SER A 97 -7.23 -16.28 5.25
C SER A 97 -6.52 -15.45 6.31
N LEU A 98 -6.69 -14.13 6.23
CA LEU A 98 -6.23 -13.22 7.29
C LEU A 98 -6.99 -13.47 8.61
N GLY A 99 -8.24 -13.92 8.53
CA GLY A 99 -9.00 -14.39 9.70
C GLY A 99 -8.32 -15.59 10.37
N ASP A 100 -7.84 -16.56 9.59
CA ASP A 100 -7.12 -17.73 10.11
C ASP A 100 -5.85 -17.27 10.86
N LEU A 101 -5.15 -16.25 10.36
CA LEU A 101 -4.00 -15.67 11.04
C LEU A 101 -4.39 -15.03 12.38
N ALA A 102 -5.48 -14.27 12.41
CA ALA A 102 -5.99 -13.64 13.62
C ALA A 102 -6.45 -14.65 14.70
N GLU A 103 -6.92 -15.82 14.27
CA GLU A 103 -7.33 -16.92 15.15
C GLU A 103 -6.15 -17.76 15.64
N ALA A 104 -5.28 -18.20 14.72
CA ALA A 104 -4.17 -19.11 15.00
C ALA A 104 -2.98 -18.43 15.70
N LYS A 105 -2.79 -17.13 15.49
CA LYS A 105 -1.79 -16.29 16.17
C LYS A 105 -0.37 -16.87 16.19
N PRO A 106 0.19 -17.30 15.03
CA PRO A 106 1.53 -17.84 14.98
C PRO A 106 2.60 -16.75 15.21
N PRO A 107 3.78 -17.12 15.74
CA PRO A 107 4.91 -16.20 15.95
C PRO A 107 5.66 -15.92 14.63
N LEU A 108 5.05 -15.18 13.71
CA LEU A 108 5.65 -14.86 12.41
C LEU A 108 6.84 -13.89 12.53
N ARG A 109 7.86 -14.08 11.69
CA ARG A 109 8.94 -13.10 11.46
C ARG A 109 8.66 -12.39 10.15
N VAL A 110 7.87 -11.33 10.27
CA VAL A 110 7.32 -10.55 9.17
C VAL A 110 8.30 -9.49 8.74
N SER A 111 8.63 -9.49 7.46
CA SER A 111 9.32 -8.40 6.80
C SER A 111 8.32 -7.46 6.15
N LEU A 112 8.56 -6.15 6.26
CA LEU A 112 7.80 -5.09 5.60
C LEU A 112 8.74 -4.18 4.81
N ARG A 113 8.18 -3.34 3.93
CA ARG A 113 8.92 -2.26 3.28
C ARG A 113 9.54 -1.30 4.32
N GLY A 114 10.76 -0.85 4.06
CA GLY A 114 11.45 0.21 4.79
C GLY A 114 10.79 1.59 4.67
N SER A 115 11.61 2.66 4.76
CA SER A 115 11.18 4.07 4.63
C SER A 115 10.02 4.45 5.57
N ARG A 116 10.12 4.04 6.84
CA ARG A 116 9.19 4.53 7.86
C ARG A 116 9.44 6.01 8.19
N PRO A 117 8.39 6.77 8.54
CA PRO A 117 6.98 6.39 8.53
C PRO A 117 6.27 6.69 7.20
N THR A 118 7.01 6.99 6.12
CA THR A 118 6.43 7.75 5.02
C THR A 118 5.88 6.92 3.87
N HIS A 119 6.37 5.69 3.69
CA HIS A 119 5.85 4.80 2.65
C HIS A 119 4.39 4.40 2.94
N SER A 120 3.51 4.57 1.96
CA SER A 120 2.07 4.47 2.14
C SER A 120 1.56 3.06 2.46
N VAL A 121 2.28 2.01 2.04
CA VAL A 121 1.98 0.60 2.36
C VAL A 121 1.74 0.35 3.85
N HIS A 122 2.38 1.11 4.75
CA HIS A 122 2.19 0.98 6.19
C HIS A 122 0.76 1.36 6.60
N LEU A 123 0.21 2.44 6.02
CA LEU A 123 -1.19 2.85 6.24
C LEU A 123 -2.17 1.79 5.73
N VAL A 124 -1.88 1.22 4.55
CA VAL A 124 -2.73 0.17 3.96
C VAL A 124 -2.73 -1.08 4.80
N LEU A 125 -1.55 -1.48 5.29
CA LEU A 125 -1.41 -2.65 6.11
C LEU A 125 -2.13 -2.50 7.46
N ASP A 126 -2.04 -1.32 8.08
CA ASP A 126 -2.76 -1.03 9.32
C ASP A 126 -4.28 -1.19 9.13
N ASP A 127 -4.84 -0.62 8.05
CA ASP A 127 -6.27 -0.77 7.73
C ASP A 127 -6.65 -2.24 7.46
N VAL A 128 -5.82 -2.98 6.73
CA VAL A 128 -6.05 -4.39 6.38
C VAL A 128 -5.99 -5.29 7.62
N LEU A 129 -5.03 -5.10 8.51
CA LEU A 129 -4.95 -5.86 9.76
C LEU A 129 -6.11 -5.51 10.70
N ALA A 130 -6.45 -4.22 10.80
CA ALA A 130 -7.58 -3.75 11.60
C ALA A 130 -8.91 -4.32 11.10
N SER A 131 -9.03 -4.66 9.82
CA SER A 131 -10.25 -5.27 9.26
C SER A 131 -10.63 -6.60 9.91
N VAL A 132 -9.66 -7.34 10.46
CA VAL A 132 -9.87 -8.58 11.24
C VAL A 132 -9.58 -8.39 12.74
N GLY A 133 -9.40 -7.15 13.20
CA GLY A 133 -9.19 -6.82 14.61
C GLY A 133 -7.79 -7.11 15.16
N ILE A 134 -6.75 -7.13 14.32
CA ILE A 134 -5.35 -7.30 14.76
C ILE A 134 -4.47 -6.13 14.28
N SER A 135 -3.22 -6.11 14.76
CA SER A 135 -2.19 -5.14 14.44
C SER A 135 -0.82 -5.80 14.32
N LEU A 136 0.21 -5.05 13.87
CA LEU A 136 1.60 -5.52 13.92
C LEU A 136 2.11 -5.74 15.35
N ASP A 137 1.56 -5.04 16.34
CA ASP A 137 1.91 -5.24 17.75
C ASP A 137 1.33 -6.56 18.28
N ASP A 138 0.17 -6.99 17.77
CA ASP A 138 -0.36 -8.31 18.09
C ASP A 138 0.58 -9.41 17.59
N ILE A 139 1.11 -9.31 16.37
CA ILE A 139 2.11 -10.25 15.84
C ILE A 139 3.32 -10.36 16.76
N ARG A 140 3.83 -9.23 17.27
CA ARG A 140 4.92 -9.21 18.26
C ARG A 140 4.50 -9.88 19.56
N SER A 141 3.28 -9.62 20.03
CA SER A 141 2.73 -10.20 21.27
C SER A 141 2.55 -11.73 21.19
N TRP A 142 2.36 -12.27 19.99
CA TRP A 142 2.27 -13.71 19.73
C TRP A 142 3.63 -14.42 19.73
N GLY A 143 4.72 -13.68 19.99
CA GLY A 143 6.10 -14.16 19.94
C GLY A 143 6.78 -13.97 18.58
N GLY A 144 6.12 -13.27 17.65
CA GLY A 144 6.66 -12.93 16.34
C GLY A 144 7.62 -11.74 16.36
N GLN A 145 8.12 -11.39 15.18
CA GLN A 145 9.03 -10.28 14.93
C GLN A 145 8.59 -9.51 13.70
N VAL A 146 8.90 -8.22 13.67
CA VAL A 146 8.53 -7.31 12.57
C VAL A 146 9.78 -6.53 12.18
N SER A 147 10.32 -6.79 10.99
CA SER A 147 11.46 -6.09 10.39
C SER A 147 11.02 -5.15 9.27
N TYR A 148 11.80 -4.09 9.06
CA TYR A 148 11.57 -3.09 8.02
C TYR A 148 12.80 -3.08 7.11
N ASP A 149 12.61 -3.58 5.90
CA ASP A 149 13.71 -3.91 4.98
C ASP A 149 13.58 -3.10 3.68
N ASP A 150 14.71 -2.57 3.20
CA ASP A 150 14.74 -1.64 2.07
C ASP A 150 14.42 -2.31 0.73
N GLY A 151 13.66 -1.60 -0.11
CA GLY A 151 13.37 -1.99 -1.50
C GLY A 151 12.30 -3.08 -1.65
N LEU A 152 11.88 -3.30 -2.89
CA LEU A 152 10.87 -4.31 -3.28
C LEU A 152 11.35 -5.74 -3.00
N PRO A 153 10.49 -6.71 -2.64
CA PRO A 153 10.94 -8.04 -2.19
C PRO A 153 11.86 -8.75 -3.21
N HIS A 154 11.57 -8.61 -4.51
CA HIS A 154 12.36 -9.19 -5.60
C HIS A 154 13.69 -8.49 -5.90
N LYS A 155 13.86 -7.24 -5.44
CA LYS A 155 15.06 -6.39 -5.65
C LYS A 155 15.75 -6.01 -4.35
N SER A 156 15.41 -6.68 -3.25
CA SER A 156 15.89 -6.36 -1.91
C SER A 156 16.61 -7.52 -1.25
N VAL A 157 17.23 -7.20 -0.12
CA VAL A 157 17.80 -8.17 0.82
C VAL A 157 16.78 -9.21 1.29
N ARG A 158 15.47 -8.95 1.16
CA ARG A 158 14.39 -9.79 1.67
C ARG A 158 14.38 -11.19 1.07
N THR A 159 14.74 -11.34 -0.21
CA THR A 159 14.89 -12.68 -0.79
C THR A 159 16.03 -13.47 -0.12
N GLN A 160 17.12 -12.81 0.29
CA GLN A 160 18.20 -13.43 1.04
C GLN A 160 17.79 -13.73 2.50
N LEU A 161 17.08 -12.81 3.15
CA LEU A 161 16.52 -13.01 4.50
C LEU A 161 15.53 -14.17 4.55
N LEU A 162 14.76 -14.36 3.47
CA LEU A 162 13.83 -15.50 3.37
C LEU A 162 14.63 -16.80 3.20
N ARG A 163 15.64 -16.81 2.33
CA ARG A 163 16.49 -18.00 2.08
C ARG A 163 17.30 -18.45 3.30
N ASN A 164 17.82 -17.53 4.10
CA ASN A 164 18.56 -17.88 5.31
C ASN A 164 17.64 -18.10 6.53
N GLY A 165 16.32 -17.98 6.33
CA GLY A 165 15.32 -18.16 7.36
C GLY A 165 15.35 -17.08 8.43
N ALA A 166 15.87 -15.88 8.18
CA ALA A 166 15.76 -14.74 9.10
C ALA A 166 14.34 -14.15 9.14
N ILE A 167 13.61 -14.27 8.04
CA ILE A 167 12.19 -13.95 7.93
C ILE A 167 11.44 -15.16 7.38
N ASP A 168 10.16 -15.27 7.69
CA ASP A 168 9.28 -16.34 7.18
C ASP A 168 7.94 -15.80 6.64
N ALA A 169 7.70 -14.49 6.76
CA ALA A 169 6.55 -13.82 6.19
C ALA A 169 6.94 -12.50 5.51
N ILE A 170 6.21 -12.15 4.45
CA ILE A 170 6.41 -10.91 3.66
C ILE A 170 5.04 -10.25 3.50
N PHE A 171 4.88 -9.07 4.07
CA PHE A 171 3.70 -8.21 3.84
C PHE A 171 4.15 -7.00 3.02
N ASP A 172 3.63 -6.86 1.80
CA ASP A 172 4.05 -5.79 0.89
C ASP A 172 3.10 -5.58 -0.30
N GLU A 173 3.21 -4.43 -0.96
CA GLU A 173 2.54 -4.15 -2.22
C GLU A 173 3.40 -4.54 -3.45
N GLY A 174 2.92 -4.24 -4.65
CA GLY A 174 3.59 -4.60 -5.90
C GLY A 174 3.65 -6.11 -6.11
N VAL A 175 2.69 -6.85 -5.58
CA VAL A 175 2.69 -8.33 -5.52
C VAL A 175 3.11 -9.04 -6.81
N TYR A 176 2.75 -8.50 -7.97
CA TYR A 176 3.12 -9.05 -9.28
C TYR A 176 4.62 -9.28 -9.46
N ASN A 177 5.45 -8.48 -8.78
CA ASN A 177 6.90 -8.59 -8.88
C ASN A 177 7.52 -9.59 -7.89
N TRP A 178 6.75 -10.13 -6.93
CA TRP A 178 7.29 -11.00 -5.88
C TRP A 178 6.45 -12.25 -5.54
N VAL A 179 5.31 -12.47 -6.21
CA VAL A 179 4.51 -13.71 -6.08
C VAL A 179 5.32 -14.97 -6.33
N GLU A 180 6.06 -15.02 -7.44
CA GLU A 180 6.84 -16.20 -7.80
C GLU A 180 7.96 -16.50 -6.79
N PRO A 181 8.82 -15.53 -6.40
CA PRO A 181 9.77 -15.73 -5.32
C PRO A 181 9.15 -16.21 -4.00
N ALA A 182 8.00 -15.67 -3.59
CA ALA A 182 7.31 -16.09 -2.38
C ALA A 182 6.79 -17.53 -2.48
N ASN A 183 6.15 -17.89 -3.60
CA ASN A 183 5.69 -19.25 -3.84
C ASN A 183 6.85 -20.26 -3.85
N ASN A 184 7.98 -19.92 -4.50
CA ASN A 184 9.17 -20.75 -4.56
C ASN A 184 9.82 -20.95 -3.19
N ALA A 185 9.62 -20.00 -2.26
CA ALA A 185 10.05 -20.10 -0.87
C ALA A 185 9.04 -20.83 0.03
N GLY A 186 7.99 -21.44 -0.53
CA GLY A 186 6.98 -22.17 0.24
C GLY A 186 5.99 -21.28 0.98
N LEU A 187 5.89 -20.01 0.60
CA LEU A 187 4.89 -19.10 1.17
C LEU A 187 3.55 -19.23 0.46
N ARG A 188 2.49 -18.92 1.20
CA ARG A 188 1.11 -18.83 0.75
C ARG A 188 0.59 -17.45 1.06
N PHE A 189 -0.09 -16.86 0.09
CA PHE A 189 -0.78 -15.60 0.27
C PHE A 189 -2.13 -15.82 0.98
N LEU A 190 -2.45 -14.95 1.94
CA LEU A 190 -3.67 -14.98 2.75
C LEU A 190 -4.82 -14.16 2.16
N SER A 191 -5.95 -14.81 1.88
CA SER A 191 -7.15 -14.13 1.39
C SER A 191 -7.88 -13.32 2.48
N LEU A 192 -8.77 -12.42 2.04
CA LEU A 192 -9.71 -11.72 2.92
C LEU A 192 -11.12 -12.29 2.72
N SER A 193 -11.90 -12.35 3.80
CA SER A 193 -13.32 -12.73 3.74
C SER A 193 -14.14 -11.64 3.04
N GLU A 194 -15.38 -11.95 2.66
CA GLU A 194 -16.26 -10.96 2.04
C GLU A 194 -16.61 -9.80 3.00
N ASP A 195 -16.75 -10.10 4.28
CA ASP A 195 -17.04 -9.12 5.31
C ASP A 195 -15.86 -8.16 5.52
N ASP A 196 -14.64 -8.69 5.61
CA ASP A 196 -13.43 -7.86 5.77
C ASP A 196 -13.21 -6.99 4.52
N MET A 197 -13.46 -7.55 3.34
CA MET A 197 -13.43 -6.81 2.07
C MET A 197 -14.47 -5.70 2.03
N SER A 198 -15.68 -5.92 2.55
CA SER A 198 -16.73 -4.90 2.60
C SER A 198 -16.34 -3.72 3.51
N ARG A 199 -15.68 -3.98 4.65
CA ARG A 199 -15.14 -2.93 5.53
C ARG A 199 -14.08 -2.09 4.81
N LEU A 200 -13.18 -2.74 4.08
CA LEU A 200 -12.13 -2.06 3.32
C LEU A 200 -12.67 -1.27 2.12
N ASP A 201 -13.73 -1.76 1.46
CA ASP A 201 -14.41 -1.02 0.40
C ASP A 201 -15.04 0.29 0.91
N ALA A 202 -15.67 0.25 2.08
CA ALA A 202 -16.20 1.44 2.74
C ALA A 202 -15.09 2.46 3.10
N ALA A 203 -13.88 1.98 3.39
CA ALA A 203 -12.69 2.80 3.60
C ALA A 203 -12.09 3.35 2.29
N GLY A 204 -12.52 2.84 1.13
CA GLY A 204 -12.14 3.32 -0.20
C GLY A 204 -11.13 2.43 -0.94
N TYR A 205 -10.81 1.27 -0.39
CA TYR A 205 -10.04 0.25 -1.09
C TYR A 205 -10.92 -0.45 -2.14
N ARG A 206 -10.32 -1.07 -3.15
CA ARG A 206 -11.07 -1.81 -4.18
C ARG A 206 -10.67 -3.27 -4.22
N SER A 207 -11.65 -4.17 -4.23
CA SER A 207 -11.37 -5.59 -4.47
C SER A 207 -10.65 -5.80 -5.80
N GLY A 208 -9.68 -6.70 -5.79
CA GLY A 208 -9.04 -7.23 -6.98
C GLY A 208 -8.63 -8.68 -6.73
N THR A 209 -7.94 -9.30 -7.69
CA THR A 209 -7.59 -10.73 -7.63
C THR A 209 -6.12 -10.92 -7.97
N LEU A 210 -5.37 -11.57 -7.07
CA LEU A 210 -4.08 -12.18 -7.36
C LEU A 210 -4.29 -13.33 -8.33
N ARG A 211 -3.78 -13.15 -9.55
CA ARG A 211 -3.71 -14.22 -10.54
C ARG A 211 -2.49 -15.08 -10.22
N LYS A 212 -2.63 -16.40 -10.45
CA LYS A 212 -1.54 -17.35 -10.28
C LYS A 212 -0.51 -17.20 -11.41
N ASP A 213 -0.95 -16.76 -12.58
CA ASP A 213 -0.11 -16.54 -13.75
C ASP A 213 0.41 -15.09 -13.76
N PRO A 214 1.68 -14.87 -14.16
CA PRO A 214 2.20 -13.53 -14.36
C PRO A 214 1.34 -12.79 -15.38
N LEU A 215 1.12 -11.49 -15.14
CA LEU A 215 0.55 -10.63 -16.17
C LEU A 215 1.49 -10.68 -17.39
N PRO A 216 0.96 -10.72 -18.63
CA PRO A 216 1.79 -10.53 -19.81
C PRO A 216 2.54 -9.20 -19.66
N ASP A 217 3.80 -9.17 -20.09
CA ASP A 217 4.63 -7.96 -20.08
C ASP A 217 3.84 -6.80 -20.72
N ALA A 218 3.79 -5.67 -20.01
CA ALA A 218 3.13 -4.44 -20.45
C ALA A 218 3.97 -3.71 -21.51
#